data_AF-A0A645AJE0-F1
#
_entry.id   AF-A0A645AJE0-F1
#
_cell.length_a   1.000
_cell.length_b   1.000
_cell.length_c   1.000
_cell.angle_alpha   90.00
_cell.angle_beta   90.00
_cell.angle_gamma   90.00
#
_symmetry.space_group_name_H-M   'P 1'
#
loop_
_entity.id
_entity.type
_entity.pdbx_description
1 polymer ?
#
loop_
_entity_poly.entity_id
_entity_poly.type
_entity_poly.pdbx_seq_one_letter_code
_entity_poly.pdbx_strand_id
1 'polypeptide(L)'
;MSVSSEFRDKKLEYYGKKIPGLIPYANVLLPIVGVLQLWGIITSIVGWSGVSAGFVFNMVLLFLSVTAFATLRDYDALGFWANLLFLGAFIAAQIYNVVAVLSVSALLQNSANGVAASAGSAFGSAVMMGATLGLGLTIVPVLIAAVLLISVAVFYIVVFIRHRKFFFTSFKALKKEFLA
;
A
#
# COMPACT_ATOMS: atom_id res chain seq x y z
N MET A 1 -25.86 -7.93 -19.59
CA MET A 1 -24.72 -7.01 -19.33
C MET A 1 -25.25 -5.86 -18.49
N SER A 2 -24.59 -5.49 -17.39
CA SER A 2 -25.06 -4.37 -16.58
C SER A 2 -24.75 -3.07 -17.32
N VAL A 3 -25.65 -2.09 -17.21
CA VAL A 3 -25.54 -0.79 -17.87
C VAL A 3 -24.14 -0.14 -17.64
N SER A 4 -23.54 -0.36 -16.48
CA SER A 4 -22.17 0.10 -16.15
C SER A 4 -21.05 -0.56 -16.97
N SER A 5 -21.18 -1.83 -17.38
CA SER A 5 -20.12 -2.52 -18.14
C SER A 5 -20.07 -2.04 -19.60
N GLU A 6 -21.23 -1.81 -20.23
CA GLU A 6 -21.31 -1.27 -21.59
C GLU A 6 -20.74 0.15 -21.71
N PHE A 7 -20.99 1.01 -20.71
CA PHE A 7 -20.43 2.36 -20.69
C PHE A 7 -18.91 2.38 -20.49
N ARG A 8 -18.39 1.40 -19.76
CA ARG A 8 -16.97 1.24 -19.49
C ARG A 8 -16.19 0.80 -20.73
N ASP A 9 -16.75 -0.15 -21.46
CA ASP A 9 -16.14 -0.66 -22.70
C ASP A 9 -16.15 0.43 -23.78
N LYS A 10 -17.20 1.24 -23.86
CA LYS A 10 -17.28 2.42 -24.77
C LYS A 10 -16.29 3.54 -24.41
N LYS A 11 -15.99 3.78 -23.12
CA LYS A 11 -14.97 4.77 -22.71
C LYS A 11 -13.56 4.30 -23.08
N LEU A 12 -13.30 3.00 -22.96
CA LEU A 12 -12.05 2.37 -23.38
C LEU A 12 -11.90 2.39 -24.91
N GLU A 13 -13.00 2.24 -25.64
CA GLU A 13 -13.06 2.32 -27.11
C GLU A 13 -12.79 3.75 -27.62
N TYR A 14 -13.39 4.77 -26.99
CA TYR A 14 -13.14 6.18 -27.34
C TYR A 14 -11.70 6.65 -27.06
N TYR A 15 -11.07 6.13 -26.00
CA TYR A 15 -9.69 6.48 -25.67
C TYR A 15 -8.66 5.77 -26.55
N GLY A 16 -9.07 4.78 -27.36
CA GLY A 16 -8.26 4.07 -28.36
C GLY A 16 -7.07 3.27 -27.82
N LYS A 17 -6.71 3.40 -26.53
CA LYS A 17 -5.60 2.69 -25.88
C LYS A 17 -5.98 2.31 -24.45
N LYS A 18 -5.87 1.01 -24.14
CA LYS A 18 -5.94 0.49 -22.77
C LYS A 18 -4.81 1.11 -21.94
N ILE A 19 -5.14 1.70 -20.79
CA ILE A 19 -4.12 2.22 -19.87
C ILE A 19 -3.31 1.03 -19.34
N PRO A 20 -2.00 0.94 -19.63
CA PRO A 20 -1.19 -0.17 -19.17
C PRO A 20 -1.13 -0.17 -17.64
N GLY A 21 -1.34 -1.33 -17.02
CA GLY A 21 -1.22 -1.50 -15.57
C GLY A 21 -2.49 -1.19 -14.75
N LEU A 22 -3.52 -0.56 -15.31
CA LEU A 22 -4.73 -0.23 -14.52
C LEU A 22 -5.55 -1.47 -14.13
N ILE A 23 -5.59 -2.49 -14.99
CA ILE A 23 -6.25 -3.77 -14.73
C ILE A 23 -5.54 -4.56 -13.60
N PRO A 24 -4.21 -4.80 -13.65
CA PRO A 24 -3.53 -5.49 -12.54
C PRO A 24 -3.54 -4.66 -11.25
N TYR A 25 -3.54 -3.33 -11.33
CA TYR A 25 -3.76 -2.48 -10.16
C TYR A 25 -5.09 -2.77 -9.47
N ALA A 26 -6.19 -2.78 -10.24
CA ALA A 26 -7.53 -3.00 -9.72
C ALA A 26 -7.74 -4.42 -9.18
N ASN A 27 -7.23 -5.43 -9.90
CA ASN A 27 -7.54 -6.83 -9.64
C ASN A 27 -6.52 -7.54 -8.74
N VAL A 28 -5.31 -6.99 -8.59
CA VAL A 28 -4.22 -7.64 -7.84
C VAL A 28 -3.75 -6.73 -6.72
N LEU A 29 -3.31 -5.51 -7.03
CA LEU A 29 -2.72 -4.64 -6.02
C LEU A 29 -3.71 -4.23 -4.93
N LEU A 30 -4.87 -3.67 -5.32
CA LEU A 30 -5.86 -3.21 -4.35
C LEU A 30 -6.37 -4.34 -3.43
N PRO A 31 -6.76 -5.52 -3.95
CA PRO A 31 -7.15 -6.65 -3.09
C PRO A 31 -6.03 -7.12 -2.16
N ILE A 32 -4.79 -7.26 -2.65
CA ILE A 32 -3.66 -7.68 -1.82
C ILE A 32 -3.43 -6.68 -0.69
N VAL A 33 -3.42 -5.38 -1.00
CA VAL A 33 -3.25 -4.36 0.04
C VAL A 33 -4.39 -4.41 1.05
N GLY A 34 -5.64 -4.58 0.60
CA GLY A 34 -6.79 -4.76 1.50
C GLY A 34 -6.62 -5.95 2.44
N VAL A 35 -6.17 -7.11 1.93
CA VAL A 35 -5.88 -8.30 2.75
C VAL A 35 -4.75 -8.02 3.76
N LEU A 36 -3.70 -7.33 3.35
CA LEU A 36 -2.60 -6.95 4.26
C LEU A 36 -3.08 -6.03 5.38
N GLN A 37 -3.97 -5.07 5.10
CA GLN A 37 -4.54 -4.21 6.14
C GLN A 37 -5.41 -5.01 7.11
N LEU A 38 -6.27 -5.92 6.58
CA LEU A 38 -7.07 -6.84 7.40
C LEU A 38 -6.21 -7.69 8.33
N TRP A 39 -5.08 -8.18 7.83
CA TRP A 39 -4.13 -8.90 8.66
C TRP A 39 -3.58 -8.02 9.80
N GLY A 40 -3.17 -6.79 9.51
CA GLY A 40 -2.69 -5.83 10.51
C GLY A 40 -3.75 -5.47 11.58
N ILE A 41 -5.02 -5.49 11.20
CA ILE A 41 -6.14 -5.32 12.12
C ILE A 41 -6.27 -6.54 13.04
N ILE A 42 -6.24 -7.74 12.48
CA ILE A 42 -6.35 -8.99 13.24
C ILE A 42 -5.20 -9.09 14.26
N THR A 43 -3.96 -8.81 13.86
CA THR A 43 -2.80 -8.85 14.77
C THR A 43 -2.95 -7.84 15.91
N SER A 44 -3.48 -6.65 15.63
CA SER A 44 -3.77 -5.63 16.64
C SER A 44 -4.87 -6.06 17.63
N ILE A 45 -5.87 -6.82 17.16
CA ILE A 45 -6.94 -7.37 18.01
C ILE A 45 -6.43 -8.53 18.87
N VAL A 46 -5.66 -9.46 18.29
CA VAL A 46 -5.16 -10.65 19.01
C VAL A 46 -4.18 -10.27 20.13
N GLY A 47 -3.35 -9.24 19.92
CA GLY A 47 -2.44 -8.71 20.93
C GLY A 47 -3.05 -7.64 21.85
N TRP A 48 -4.38 -7.67 22.05
CA TRP A 48 -5.21 -6.55 22.48
C TRP A 48 -4.57 -5.63 23.54
N SER A 49 -4.15 -4.43 23.09
CA SER A 49 -3.59 -3.37 23.93
C SER A 49 -4.49 -2.12 23.99
N GLY A 50 -5.75 -2.23 23.58
CA GLY A 50 -6.69 -1.11 23.45
C GLY A 50 -6.65 -0.44 22.07
N VAL A 51 -6.93 0.88 22.01
CA VAL A 51 -6.85 1.67 20.77
C VAL A 51 -5.39 1.96 20.46
N SER A 52 -4.76 1.09 19.68
CA SER A 52 -3.42 1.35 19.17
C SER A 52 -3.49 2.24 17.92
N ALA A 53 -2.52 3.15 17.78
CA ALA A 53 -2.41 3.98 16.57
C ALA A 53 -2.31 3.10 15.30
N GLY A 54 -1.64 1.94 15.40
CA GLY A 54 -1.56 0.96 14.33
C GLY A 54 -2.93 0.39 13.93
N PHE A 55 -3.80 0.08 14.89
CA PHE A 55 -5.15 -0.41 14.60
C PHE A 55 -5.98 0.62 13.81
N VAL A 56 -6.03 1.87 14.30
CA VAL A 56 -6.79 2.95 13.65
C VAL A 56 -6.25 3.22 12.25
N PHE A 57 -4.93 3.19 12.08
CA PHE A 57 -4.30 3.47 10.82
C PHE A 57 -4.54 2.36 9.77
N ASN A 58 -4.49 1.08 10.16
CA ASN A 58 -4.86 -0.02 9.27
C ASN A 58 -6.36 0.03 8.88
N MET A 59 -7.25 0.43 9.81
CA MET A 59 -8.68 0.65 9.50
C MET A 59 -8.88 1.73 8.44
N VAL A 60 -8.20 2.87 8.59
CA VAL A 60 -8.28 3.98 7.62
C VAL A 60 -7.75 3.55 6.25
N LEU A 61 -6.62 2.86 6.19
CA LEU A 61 -6.06 2.36 4.93
C LEU A 61 -6.94 1.30 4.28
N LEU A 62 -7.57 0.42 5.07
CA LEU A 62 -8.53 -0.55 4.56
C LEU A 62 -9.74 0.16 3.94
N PHE A 63 -10.30 1.16 4.64
CA PHE A 63 -11.40 1.96 4.12
C PHE A 63 -11.02 2.68 2.82
N LEU A 64 -9.83 3.30 2.77
CA LEU A 64 -9.33 3.95 1.57
C LEU A 64 -9.11 2.95 0.42
N SER A 65 -8.60 1.75 0.70
CA SER A 65 -8.40 0.68 -0.29
C SER A 65 -9.72 0.21 -0.90
N VAL A 66 -10.74 -0.03 -0.05
CA VAL A 66 -12.08 -0.44 -0.49
C VAL A 66 -12.75 0.66 -1.29
N THR A 67 -12.64 1.91 -0.85
CA THR A 67 -13.20 3.07 -1.55
C THR A 67 -12.50 3.28 -2.90
N ALA A 68 -11.17 3.16 -2.93
CA ALA A 68 -10.37 3.22 -4.14
C ALA A 68 -10.78 2.14 -5.14
N PHE A 69 -11.04 0.91 -4.68
CA PHE A 69 -11.53 -0.19 -5.51
C PHE A 69 -12.95 0.05 -6.03
N ALA A 70 -13.87 0.50 -5.17
CA ALA A 70 -15.25 0.76 -5.55
C ALA A 70 -15.36 1.89 -6.59
N THR A 71 -14.63 2.99 -6.37
CA THR A 71 -14.65 4.18 -7.24
C THR A 71 -13.88 3.99 -8.54
N LEU A 72 -12.95 3.02 -8.62
CA LEU A 72 -12.25 2.70 -9.85
C LEU A 72 -13.17 2.07 -10.91
N ARG A 73 -14.30 1.49 -10.50
CA ARG A 73 -15.24 0.80 -11.41
C ARG A 73 -15.82 1.73 -12.46
N ASP A 74 -16.04 3.00 -12.11
CA ASP A 74 -16.70 3.99 -12.96
C ASP A 74 -15.71 4.82 -13.79
N TYR A 75 -14.39 4.68 -13.56
CA TYR A 75 -13.31 5.41 -14.24
C TYR A 75 -13.51 6.94 -14.32
N ASP A 76 -14.07 7.54 -13.27
CA ASP A 76 -14.37 8.97 -13.20
C ASP A 76 -13.39 9.75 -12.32
N ALA A 77 -13.55 11.07 -12.26
CA ALA A 77 -12.71 11.96 -11.47
C ALA A 77 -12.65 11.57 -9.98
N LEU A 78 -13.73 11.02 -9.42
CA LEU A 78 -13.74 10.50 -8.05
C LEU A 78 -12.82 9.28 -7.90
N GLY A 79 -12.83 8.37 -8.89
CA GLY A 79 -11.90 7.24 -8.94
C GLY A 79 -10.44 7.70 -9.00
N PHE A 80 -10.15 8.76 -9.76
CA PHE A 80 -8.81 9.36 -9.78
C PHE A 80 -8.38 9.86 -8.40
N TRP A 81 -9.19 10.73 -7.76
CA TRP A 81 -8.82 11.34 -6.48
C TRP A 81 -8.76 10.33 -5.33
N ALA A 82 -9.72 9.40 -5.26
CA ALA A 82 -9.73 8.35 -4.24
C ALA A 82 -8.47 7.47 -4.33
N ASN A 83 -8.05 7.12 -5.55
CA ASN A 83 -6.85 6.31 -5.75
C ASN A 83 -5.56 7.10 -5.48
N LEU A 84 -5.51 8.39 -5.82
CA LEU A 84 -4.36 9.24 -5.49
C LEU A 84 -4.21 9.40 -3.97
N LEU A 85 -5.32 9.63 -3.25
CA LEU A 85 -5.34 9.73 -1.79
C LEU A 85 -4.94 8.42 -1.13
N PHE A 86 -5.48 7.29 -1.61
CA PHE A 86 -5.10 5.97 -1.13
C PHE A 86 -3.60 5.71 -1.33
N LEU A 87 -3.07 5.93 -2.54
CA LEU A 87 -1.64 5.71 -2.82
C LEU A 87 -0.74 6.59 -1.97
N GLY A 88 -1.11 7.86 -1.77
CA GLY A 88 -0.39 8.78 -0.89
C GLY A 88 -0.38 8.31 0.57
N ALA A 89 -1.56 7.96 1.10
CA ALA A 89 -1.68 7.41 2.45
C ALA A 89 -0.91 6.10 2.61
N PHE A 90 -0.95 5.23 1.59
CA PHE A 90 -0.23 3.96 1.57
C PHE A 90 1.30 4.15 1.56
N ILE A 91 1.83 5.14 0.84
CA ILE A 91 3.27 5.45 0.90
C ILE A 91 3.66 5.94 2.28
N ALA A 92 2.91 6.90 2.85
CA ALA A 92 3.15 7.39 4.20
C ALA A 92 3.11 6.26 5.24
N ALA A 93 2.21 5.30 5.04
CA ALA A 93 2.10 4.09 5.85
C ALA A 93 3.35 3.21 5.80
N GLN A 94 3.85 2.93 4.60
CA GLN A 94 5.06 2.11 4.45
C GLN A 94 6.28 2.81 5.03
N ILE A 95 6.39 4.14 4.88
CA ILE A 95 7.46 4.93 5.50
C ILE A 95 7.38 4.83 7.03
N TYR A 96 6.20 5.01 7.61
CA TYR A 96 6.01 4.87 9.06
C TYR A 96 6.41 3.47 9.55
N ASN A 97 5.99 2.42 8.85
CA ASN A 97 6.35 1.04 9.20
C ASN A 97 7.87 0.81 9.13
N VAL A 98 8.55 1.34 8.10
CA VAL A 98 10.01 1.28 7.99
C VAL A 98 10.69 1.95 9.19
N VAL A 99 10.25 3.16 9.56
CA VAL A 99 10.81 3.89 10.71
C VAL A 99 10.57 3.12 12.01
N ALA A 100 9.37 2.58 12.20
CA ALA A 100 9.01 1.79 13.38
C ALA A 100 9.89 0.53 13.50
N VAL A 101 10.06 -0.22 12.41
CA VAL A 101 10.91 -1.42 12.38
C VAL A 101 12.35 -1.06 12.68
N LEU A 102 12.92 -0.02 12.06
CA LEU A 102 14.28 0.42 12.31
C LEU A 102 14.50 0.86 13.76
N SER A 103 13.51 1.55 14.35
CA SER A 103 13.58 2.02 15.75
C SER A 103 13.60 0.84 16.74
N VAL A 104 12.72 -0.15 16.55
CA VAL A 104 12.68 -1.37 17.36
C VAL A 104 13.98 -2.16 17.21
N SER A 105 14.50 -2.24 15.98
CA SER A 105 15.75 -2.92 15.67
C SER A 105 16.95 -2.31 16.39
N ALA A 106 17.05 -0.98 16.39
CA ALA A 106 18.09 -0.25 17.11
C ALA A 106 18.02 -0.50 18.62
N LEU A 107 16.81 -0.52 19.19
CA LEU A 107 16.61 -0.83 20.62
C LEU A 107 17.07 -2.25 20.97
N LEU A 108 16.71 -3.24 20.15
CA LEU A 108 17.13 -4.63 20.30
C LEU A 108 18.64 -4.77 20.19
N GLN A 109 19.27 -4.09 19.23
CA GLN A 109 20.72 -4.11 19.06
C GLN A 109 21.46 -3.48 20.25
N ASN A 110 20.96 -2.36 20.77
CA ASN A 110 21.52 -1.73 21.98
C ASN A 110 21.38 -2.62 23.22
N SER A 111 20.24 -3.32 23.34
CA SER A 111 20.02 -4.28 24.43
C SER A 111 20.99 -5.46 24.32
N ALA A 112 21.18 -5.99 23.11
CA ALA A 112 22.15 -7.06 22.85
C ALA A 112 23.60 -6.61 23.14
N ASN A 113 23.98 -5.39 22.76
CA ASN A 113 25.27 -4.80 23.10
C ASN A 113 25.48 -4.71 24.62
N GLY A 114 24.46 -4.29 25.38
CA GLY A 114 24.52 -4.22 26.83
C GLY A 114 24.72 -5.59 27.49
N VAL A 115 23.96 -6.60 27.04
CA VAL A 115 24.11 -7.99 27.51
C VAL A 115 25.48 -8.53 27.14
N ALA A 116 25.94 -8.31 25.91
CA ALA A 116 27.24 -8.77 25.45
C ALA A 116 28.41 -8.12 26.20
N ALA A 117 28.30 -6.84 26.56
CA ALA A 117 29.30 -6.13 27.37
C ALA A 117 29.35 -6.63 28.82
N SER A 118 28.21 -7.05 29.37
CA SER A 118 28.15 -7.66 30.71
C SER A 118 28.58 -9.13 30.74
N ALA A 119 28.63 -9.79 29.58
CA ALA A 119 29.03 -11.17 29.45
C ALA A 119 30.52 -11.30 29.12
N GLY A 120 31.16 -12.39 29.58
CA GLY A 120 32.54 -12.70 29.20
C GLY A 120 32.73 -12.82 27.68
N SER A 121 33.96 -12.65 27.20
CA SER A 121 34.30 -12.45 25.77
C SER A 121 33.70 -13.48 24.79
N ALA A 122 33.69 -14.76 25.14
CA ALA A 122 33.14 -15.82 24.30
C ALA A 122 31.60 -15.86 24.28
N PHE A 123 30.95 -15.47 25.39
CA PHE A 123 29.49 -15.43 25.46
C PHE A 123 28.94 -14.14 24.85
N GLY A 124 29.63 -13.01 25.08
CA GLY A 124 29.28 -11.73 24.47
C GLY A 124 29.34 -11.78 22.94
N SER A 125 30.34 -12.44 22.37
CA SER A 125 30.43 -12.63 20.92
C SER A 125 29.30 -13.49 20.36
N ALA A 126 28.93 -14.59 21.04
CA ALA A 126 27.80 -15.44 20.64
C ALA A 126 26.46 -14.69 20.69
N VAL A 127 26.23 -13.88 21.73
CA VAL A 127 25.02 -13.03 21.85
C VAL A 127 24.95 -12.02 20.70
N MET A 128 26.06 -11.36 20.37
CA MET A 128 26.11 -10.40 19.27
C MET A 128 25.89 -11.03 17.89
N MET A 129 26.46 -12.21 17.64
CA MET A 129 26.22 -12.95 16.41
C MET A 129 24.76 -13.38 16.30
N GLY A 130 24.19 -13.94 17.38
CA GLY A 130 22.78 -14.34 17.43
C GLY A 130 21.82 -13.17 17.18
N ALA A 131 22.06 -12.03 17.84
CA ALA A 131 21.26 -10.82 17.65
C ALA A 131 21.36 -10.30 16.21
N THR A 132 22.56 -10.21 15.66
CA THR A 132 22.78 -9.72 14.28
C THR A 132 22.13 -10.62 13.23
N LEU A 133 22.23 -11.94 13.40
CA LEU A 133 21.58 -12.91 12.50
C LEU A 133 20.05 -12.85 12.62
N GLY A 134 19.52 -12.84 13.84
CA GLY A 134 18.07 -12.77 14.07
C GLY A 134 17.44 -11.47 13.55
N LEU A 135 18.09 -10.33 13.79
CA LEU A 135 17.68 -9.02 13.26
C LEU A 135 17.81 -8.99 11.73
N GLY A 136 18.93 -9.48 11.18
CA GLY A 136 19.15 -9.54 9.73
C GLY A 136 18.08 -10.34 8.99
N LEU A 137 17.70 -11.52 9.51
CA LEU A 137 16.69 -12.39 8.89
C LEU A 137 15.27 -11.83 8.97
N THR A 138 14.97 -10.99 9.96
CA THR A 138 13.62 -10.46 10.18
C THR A 138 13.41 -9.08 9.56
N ILE A 139 14.41 -8.20 9.66
CA ILE A 139 14.29 -6.81 9.23
C ILE A 139 14.53 -6.66 7.72
N VAL A 140 15.56 -7.32 7.19
CA VAL A 140 15.95 -7.13 5.78
C VAL A 140 14.81 -7.47 4.82
N PRO A 141 14.08 -8.60 4.97
CA PRO A 141 12.94 -8.91 4.10
C PRO A 141 11.82 -7.88 4.21
N VAL A 142 11.54 -7.38 5.42
CA VAL A 142 10.49 -6.37 5.66
C VAL A 142 10.85 -5.04 4.99
N LEU A 143 12.11 -4.61 5.08
CA LEU A 143 12.58 -3.39 4.42
C LEU A 143 12.53 -3.53 2.89
N ILE A 144 12.97 -4.67 2.35
CA ILE A 144 12.89 -4.93 0.91
C ILE A 144 11.43 -4.88 0.43
N ALA A 145 10.52 -5.55 1.14
CA ALA A 145 9.10 -5.53 0.82
C ALA A 145 8.53 -4.11 0.85
N ALA A 146 8.86 -3.31 1.88
CA ALA A 146 8.40 -1.93 1.99
C ALA A 146 8.91 -1.06 0.83
N VAL A 147 10.19 -1.17 0.45
CA VAL A 147 10.77 -0.44 -0.68
C VAL A 147 10.09 -0.83 -1.99
N LEU A 148 9.83 -2.11 -2.22
CA LEU A 148 9.11 -2.58 -3.40
C LEU A 148 7.67 -2.04 -3.43
N LEU A 149 6.95 -2.09 -2.31
CA LEU A 149 5.59 -1.57 -2.20
C LEU A 149 5.52 -0.05 -2.44
N ILE A 150 6.46 0.72 -1.88
CA ILE A 150 6.58 2.16 -2.15
C ILE A 150 6.87 2.40 -3.63
N SER A 151 7.79 1.65 -4.22
CA SER A 151 8.17 1.80 -5.63
C SER A 151 6.99 1.53 -6.57
N VAL A 152 6.21 0.49 -6.28
CA VAL A 152 4.98 0.15 -7.02
C VAL A 152 3.92 1.23 -6.83
N ALA A 153 3.74 1.76 -5.61
CA ALA A 153 2.79 2.84 -5.36
C ALA A 153 3.17 4.12 -6.12
N VAL A 154 4.45 4.50 -6.13
CA VAL A 154 4.97 5.64 -6.90
C VAL A 154 4.77 5.42 -8.39
N PHE A 155 5.05 4.21 -8.91
CA PHE A 155 4.78 3.87 -10.31
C PHE A 155 3.31 4.10 -10.66
N TYR A 156 2.36 3.66 -9.82
CA TYR A 156 0.94 3.88 -10.08
C TYR A 156 0.54 5.34 -9.97
N ILE A 157 1.08 6.12 -9.03
CA ILE A 157 0.88 7.57 -9.00
C ILE A 157 1.27 8.21 -10.33
N VAL A 158 2.43 7.84 -10.88
CA VAL A 158 2.88 8.33 -12.20
C VAL A 158 1.91 7.92 -13.31
N VAL A 159 1.42 6.68 -13.30
CA VAL A 159 0.41 6.21 -14.27
C VAL A 159 -0.87 7.04 -14.17
N PHE A 160 -1.41 7.26 -12.96
CA PHE A 160 -2.60 8.08 -12.77
C PHE A 160 -2.38 9.51 -13.26
N ILE A 161 -1.28 10.17 -12.88
CA ILE A 161 -0.97 11.55 -13.30
C ILE A 161 -0.83 11.64 -14.82
N ARG A 162 -0.10 10.71 -15.45
CA ARG A 162 0.12 10.70 -16.90
C ARG A 162 -1.17 10.48 -17.67
N HIS A 163 -2.07 9.66 -17.15
CA HIS A 163 -3.35 9.34 -17.76
C HIS A 163 -4.52 10.15 -17.18
N ARG A 164 -4.26 11.26 -16.45
CA ARG A 164 -5.30 12.07 -15.80
C ARG A 164 -6.45 12.45 -16.74
N LYS A 165 -6.13 12.79 -18.00
CA LYS A 165 -7.12 13.18 -19.01
C LYS A 165 -8.22 12.11 -19.17
N PHE A 166 -7.89 10.83 -19.10
CA PHE A 166 -8.86 9.73 -19.17
C PHE A 166 -9.95 9.81 -18.09
N PHE A 167 -9.56 10.15 -16.85
CA PHE A 167 -10.46 10.20 -15.71
C PHE A 167 -11.30 11.49 -15.67
N PHE A 168 -10.77 12.59 -16.24
CA PHE A 168 -11.46 13.88 -16.28
C PHE A 168 -12.28 14.12 -17.55
N THR A 169 -12.13 13.30 -18.59
CA THR A 169 -13.02 13.34 -19.76
C THR A 169 -14.43 12.95 -19.31
N SER A 170 -15.30 13.96 -19.22
CA SER A 170 -16.69 13.83 -18.80
C SER A 170 -17.49 12.98 -19.78
N PHE A 171 -18.16 11.95 -19.27
CA PHE A 171 -19.12 11.14 -20.01
C PHE A 171 -20.27 11.96 -20.64
N LYS A 172 -20.58 13.16 -20.12
CA LYS A 172 -21.61 14.05 -20.70
C LYS A 172 -21.18 14.65 -22.05
N ALA A 173 -19.88 14.82 -22.30
CA ALA A 173 -19.39 15.34 -23.59
C ALA A 173 -19.55 14.28 -24.70
N LEU A 174 -19.21 13.03 -24.39
CA LEU A 174 -19.38 11.87 -25.27
C LEU A 174 -20.84 11.61 -25.64
N LYS A 175 -21.78 11.75 -24.69
CA LYS A 175 -23.22 11.57 -24.95
C LYS A 175 -23.78 12.61 -25.94
N LYS A 176 -23.16 13.79 -26.05
CA LYS A 176 -23.60 14.89 -26.92
C LYS A 176 -23.05 14.77 -28.36
N GLU A 177 -21.88 14.16 -28.53
CA GLU A 177 -21.31 13.85 -29.86
C GLU A 177 -21.97 12.63 -30.54
N PHE A 178 -22.58 11.71 -29.77
CA PHE A 178 -23.18 10.48 -30.30
C PHE A 178 -24.71 10.52 -30.46
N LEU A 179 -25.37 11.59 -30.00
CA LEU A 179 -26.81 11.82 -30.17
C LEU A 179 -27.10 13.00 -31.12
N ALA A 180 -26.06 13.53 -31.77
CA ALA A 180 -26.14 14.46 -32.90
C ALA A 180 -25.80 13.69 -34.18
#